data_AF-A0A8T7FI86-F1
#
_entry.id   AF-A0A8T7FI86-F1
#
_cell.length_a   1.000
_cell.length_b   1.000
_cell.length_c   1.000
_cell.angle_alpha   90.00
_cell.angle_beta   90.00
_cell.angle_gamma   90.00
#
_symmetry.space_group_name_H-M   'P 1'
#
loop_
_entity.id
_entity.type
_entity.pdbx_description
1 polymer ?
#
loop_
_entity_poly.entity_id
_entity_poly.type
_entity_poly.pdbx_seq_one_letter_code
_entity_poly.pdbx_strand_id
1 'polypeptide(L)'
;MLTPVVDPALASARSALTRGKIPDALQYYGNLIRRGKLLEDITFDLKEALYRFPVEVSIWQALGDAYMRANRLQDALDAYTKAEELLR
;
A
#
# COMPACT_ATOMS: atom_id res chain seq x y z
N MET A 1 28.05 10.42 -1.03
CA MET A 1 26.93 9.44 -1.14
C MET A 1 25.65 10.25 -1.22
N LEU A 2 24.97 10.25 -2.37
CA LEU A 2 23.66 10.89 -2.50
C LEU A 2 22.66 9.99 -1.80
N THR A 3 22.16 10.39 -0.63
CA THR A 3 20.96 9.78 -0.06
C THR A 3 19.86 9.89 -1.10
N PRO A 4 19.21 8.80 -1.54
CA PRO A 4 18.06 8.93 -2.42
C PRO A 4 17.05 9.77 -1.67
N VAL A 5 16.70 10.93 -2.24
CA VAL A 5 15.65 11.78 -1.68
C VAL A 5 14.37 10.97 -1.82
N VAL A 6 13.97 10.31 -0.74
CA VAL A 6 12.70 9.58 -0.67
C VAL A 6 11.60 10.61 -0.96
N ASP A 7 10.70 10.28 -1.89
CA ASP A 7 9.58 11.16 -2.23
C ASP A 7 8.86 11.56 -0.92
N PRO A 8 8.64 12.86 -0.65
CA PRO A 8 8.04 13.31 0.60
C PRO A 8 6.68 12.67 0.90
N ALA A 9 5.92 12.30 -0.14
CA ALA A 9 4.67 11.58 0.03
C ALA A 9 4.90 10.15 0.52
N LEU A 10 5.92 9.45 0.01
CA LEU A 10 6.28 8.10 0.48
C LEU A 10 6.78 8.14 1.93
N ALA A 11 7.61 9.13 2.27
CA ALA A 11 8.07 9.33 3.64
C ALA A 11 6.90 9.60 4.61
N SER A 12 5.94 10.44 4.18
CA SER A 12 4.72 10.72 4.95
C SER A 12 3.85 9.48 5.14
N ALA A 13 3.69 8.67 4.09
CA ALA A 13 2.94 7.42 4.13
C ALA A 13 3.55 6.44 5.15
N ARG A 14 4.86 6.17 5.05
CA ARG A 14 5.60 5.28 5.98
C ARG A 14 5.54 5.77 7.43
N SER A 15 5.64 7.09 7.63
CA SER A 15 5.55 7.70 8.96
C SER A 15 4.15 7.56 9.57
N ALA A 16 3.10 7.78 8.78
CA ALA A 16 1.71 7.56 9.21
C ALA A 16 1.45 6.08 9.54
N LEU A 17 1.89 5.18 8.65
CA LEU A 17 1.74 3.73 8.82
C LEU A 17 2.43 3.23 10.10
N THR A 18 3.66 3.68 10.35
CA THR A 18 4.43 3.32 11.56
C THR A 18 3.74 3.79 12.85
N ARG A 19 3.00 4.90 12.79
CA ARG A 19 2.20 5.42 13.92
C ARG A 19 0.82 4.77 14.04
N GLY A 20 0.51 3.76 13.22
CA GLY A 20 -0.81 3.11 13.19
C GLY A 20 -1.92 4.00 12.61
N LYS A 21 -1.60 5.13 12.00
CA LYS A 21 -2.57 6.01 11.34
C LYS A 21 -2.85 5.50 9.93
N ILE A 22 -3.54 4.36 9.85
CA ILE A 22 -3.79 3.65 8.60
C ILE A 22 -4.51 4.52 7.55
N PRO A 23 -5.61 5.24 7.88
CA PRO A 23 -6.29 6.06 6.88
C PRO A 23 -5.39 7.14 6.26
N ASP A 24 -4.61 7.85 7.08
CA ASP A 24 -3.67 8.87 6.62
C ASP A 24 -2.60 8.26 5.71
N ALA A 25 -2.05 7.10 6.09
CA ALA A 25 -1.04 6.40 5.29
C ALA A 25 -1.58 6.02 3.91
N LEU A 26 -2.78 5.44 3.87
CA LEU A 26 -3.44 5.02 2.64
C LEU A 26 -3.83 6.21 1.75
N GLN A 27 -4.10 7.38 2.31
CA GLN A 27 -4.28 8.61 1.52
C GLN A 27 -3.00 8.98 0.75
N TYR A 28 -1.84 8.95 1.40
CA TYR A 28 -0.56 9.21 0.73
C TYR A 28 -0.22 8.14 -0.30
N TYR A 29 -0.36 6.85 0.05
CA TYR A 29 -0.12 5.75 -0.88
C TYR A 29 -1.05 5.80 -2.09
N GLY A 30 -2.35 6.02 -1.88
CA GLY A 30 -3.33 6.12 -2.95
C GLY A 30 -3.00 7.24 -3.95
N ASN A 31 -2.48 8.38 -3.49
CA ASN A 31 -2.02 9.46 -4.38
C ASN A 31 -0.86 9.02 -5.29
N LEU A 32 0.10 8.25 -4.74
CA LEU A 32 1.24 7.74 -5.49
C LEU A 32 0.84 6.62 -6.45
N ILE A 33 -0.01 5.68 -5.99
CA ILE A 33 -0.59 4.61 -6.80
C ILE A 33 -1.33 5.21 -8.00
N ARG A 34 -2.23 6.18 -7.81
CA ARG A 34 -2.95 6.80 -8.94
C ARG A 34 -2.04 7.49 -9.95
N ARG A 35 -0.82 7.87 -9.56
CA ARG A 35 0.20 8.45 -10.45
C ARG A 35 1.16 7.40 -11.04
N GLY A 36 1.06 6.14 -10.64
CA GLY A 36 1.97 5.08 -11.06
C GLY A 36 3.39 5.24 -10.51
N LYS A 37 3.56 5.91 -9.37
CA LYS A 37 4.87 6.19 -8.78
C LYS A 37 5.18 5.22 -7.65
N LEU A 38 6.43 4.78 -7.58
CA LEU A 38 7.00 4.03 -6.45
C LEU A 38 6.21 2.75 -6.12
N LEU A 39 5.61 2.11 -7.14
CA LEU A 39 4.67 1.01 -6.93
C LEU A 39 5.31 -0.19 -6.21
N GLU A 40 6.58 -0.48 -6.48
CA GLU A 40 7.32 -1.56 -5.80
C GLU A 40 7.57 -1.23 -4.32
N ASP A 41 7.98 -0.01 -3.99
CA ASP A 41 8.13 0.44 -2.59
C ASP A 41 6.80 0.35 -1.83
N ILE A 42 5.72 0.81 -2.45
CA ILE A 42 4.39 0.79 -1.84
C ILE A 42 3.91 -0.63 -1.62
N THR A 43 4.08 -1.50 -2.62
CA THR A 43 3.74 -2.92 -2.52
C THR A 43 4.50 -3.57 -1.37
N PHE A 44 5.81 -3.31 -1.25
CA PHE A 44 6.61 -3.80 -0.14
C PHE A 44 6.10 -3.30 1.21
N ASP A 45 5.88 -1.99 1.35
CA ASP A 45 5.41 -1.38 2.59
C ASP A 45 4.04 -1.94 3.04
N LEU A 46 3.11 -2.13 2.10
CA LEU A 46 1.77 -2.63 2.38
C LEU A 46 1.79 -4.13 2.74
N LYS A 47 2.64 -4.94 2.09
CA LYS A 47 2.85 -6.34 2.50
C LYS A 47 3.42 -6.44 3.91
N GLU A 48 4.40 -5.59 4.23
CA GLU A 48 4.96 -5.52 5.58
C GLU A 48 3.91 -5.09 6.62
N ALA A 49 3.03 -4.16 6.26
CA ALA A 49 1.92 -3.73 7.11
C ALA A 49 0.96 -4.88 7.44
N LEU A 50 0.69 -5.77 6.48
CA LEU A 50 -0.22 -6.91 6.66
C LEU A 50 0.30 -7.96 7.65
N TYR A 51 1.62 -8.03 7.92
CA TYR A 51 2.11 -8.84 9.03
C TYR A 51 1.67 -8.29 10.41
N ARG A 52 1.45 -6.97 10.50
CA ARG A 52 1.04 -6.29 11.74
C ARG A 52 -0.46 -6.10 11.83
N PHE A 53 -1.12 -5.94 10.69
CA PHE A 53 -2.54 -5.66 10.56
C PHE A 53 -3.20 -6.65 9.57
N PRO A 54 -3.19 -7.97 9.85
CA PRO A 54 -3.58 -8.99 8.87
C PRO A 54 -5.06 -8.95 8.46
N VAL A 55 -5.92 -8.38 9.31
CA VAL A 55 -7.37 -8.25 9.09
C VAL A 55 -7.80 -6.86 8.62
N GLU A 56 -6.85 -5.97 8.37
CA GLU A 56 -7.16 -4.61 7.93
C GLU A 56 -7.50 -4.57 6.44
N VAL A 57 -8.80 -4.60 6.15
CA VAL A 57 -9.37 -4.66 4.79
C VAL A 57 -8.84 -3.54 3.91
N SER A 58 -8.70 -2.34 4.45
CA SER A 58 -8.26 -1.17 3.69
C SER A 58 -6.83 -1.30 3.16
N ILE A 59 -5.96 -2.01 3.88
CA ILE A 59 -4.57 -2.28 3.44
C ILE A 59 -4.56 -3.32 2.31
N TRP A 60 -5.39 -4.37 2.40
CA TRP A 60 -5.56 -5.35 1.32
C TRP A 60 -6.07 -4.70 0.03
N GLN A 61 -7.06 -3.80 0.13
CA GLN A 61 -7.56 -3.05 -1.01
C GLN A 61 -6.47 -2.17 -1.64
N ALA A 62 -5.72 -1.42 -0.83
CA ALA A 62 -4.64 -0.57 -1.35
C ALA A 62 -3.51 -1.39 -2.00
N LEU A 63 -3.23 -2.60 -1.49
CA LEU A 63 -2.26 -3.53 -2.08
C LEU A 63 -2.76 -4.01 -3.45
N GLY A 64 -4.04 -4.35 -3.58
CA GLY A 64 -4.66 -4.67 -4.86
C GLY A 64 -4.57 -3.52 -5.86
N ASP A 65 -4.85 -2.28 -5.42
CA ASP A 65 -4.74 -1.09 -6.26
C ASP A 65 -3.30 -0.85 -6.76
N ALA A 66 -2.31 -1.08 -5.89
CA ALA A 66 -0.89 -0.98 -6.24
C ALA A 66 -0.51 -2.02 -7.30
N TYR A 67 -0.94 -3.28 -7.14
CA TYR A 67 -0.71 -4.35 -8.10
C TYR A 67 -1.42 -4.09 -9.44
N MET A 68 -2.68 -3.66 -9.43
CA MET A 68 -3.41 -3.26 -10.64
C MET A 68 -2.64 -2.19 -11.39
N ARG A 69 -2.17 -1.17 -10.68
CA ARG A 69 -1.40 -0.09 -11.29
C ARG A 69 -0.06 -0.56 -11.85
N ALA A 70 0.57 -1.54 -11.23
CA ALA A 70 1.80 -2.17 -11.69
C ALA A 70 1.56 -3.19 -12.82
N ASN A 71 0.33 -3.34 -13.32
CA ASN A 71 -0.07 -4.32 -14.32
C ASN A 71 0.14 -5.78 -13.86
N ARG A 72 0.10 -6.03 -12.55
CA ARG A 72 0.23 -7.34 -11.91
C ARG A 72 -1.16 -7.88 -11.56
N LEU A 73 -1.92 -8.23 -12.60
CA LEU A 73 -3.36 -8.52 -12.48
C LEU A 73 -3.67 -9.69 -11.53
N GLN A 74 -2.87 -10.76 -11.55
CA GLN A 74 -3.12 -11.90 -10.67
C GLN A 74 -2.94 -11.53 -9.20
N ASP A 75 -1.83 -10.86 -8.86
CA ASP A 75 -1.57 -10.41 -7.50
C ASP A 75 -2.64 -9.44 -6.98
N ALA A 76 -3.18 -8.60 -7.87
CA ALA A 76 -4.28 -7.71 -7.54
C ALA A 76 -5.55 -8.47 -7.19
N LEU A 77 -5.95 -9.45 -8.02
CA LEU A 77 -7.11 -10.28 -7.76
C LEU A 77 -6.99 -11.05 -6.44
N ASP A 78 -5.81 -11.58 -6.15
CA ASP A 78 -5.54 -12.29 -4.90
C ASP A 78 -5.71 -11.35 -3.69
N ALA A 79 -5.18 -10.12 -3.78
CA ALA A 79 -5.32 -9.12 -2.72
C ALA A 79 -6.78 -8.66 -2.52
N TYR A 80 -7.52 -8.41 -3.59
CA TYR A 80 -8.93 -8.05 -3.51
C TYR A 80 -9.81 -9.20 -2.98
N THR A 81 -9.49 -10.44 -3.35
CA THR A 81 -10.18 -11.63 -2.81
C THR A 81 -9.99 -11.72 -1.31
N LYS A 82 -8.76 -11.46 -0.81
CA LYS A 82 -8.51 -11.40 0.63
C LYS A 82 -9.29 -10.28 1.32
N ALA A 83 -9.38 -9.11 0.71
CA ALA A 83 -10.22 -8.02 1.22
C ALA A 83 -11.70 -8.42 1.31
N GLU A 84 -12.22 -9.11 0.28
CA GLU A 84 -13.61 -9.59 0.25
C GLU A 84 -13.88 -10.66 1.32
N GLU A 85 -12.97 -11.63 1.48
CA GLU A 85 -13.07 -12.69 2.50
C GLU A 85 -13.21 -12.11 3.91
N LEU A 86 -12.53 -10.99 4.20
CA LEU A 86 -12.57 -10.33 5.51
C LEU A 86 -13.84 -9.49 5.77
N LEU A 87 -14.64 -9.22 4.74
CA LEU A 87 -15.91 -8.48 4.85
C LEU A 87 -17.13 -9.38 5.06
N ARG A 88 -16.97 -10.70 4.91
CA ARG A 88 -18.03 -11.70 5.04
C ARG A 88 -18.18 -12.15 6.50
#